data_AF-A0A6L3V7L3-F1
#
_entry.id   AF-A0A6L3V7L3-F1
#
_cell.length_a   1.000
_cell.length_b   1.000
_cell.length_c   1.000
_cell.angle_alpha   90.00
_cell.angle_beta   90.00
_cell.angle_gamma   90.00
#
_symmetry.space_group_name_H-M   'P 1'
#
loop_
_entity.id
_entity.type
_entity.pdbx_description
1 polymer ?
#
loop_
_entity_poly.entity_id
_entity_poly.type
_entity_poly.pdbx_seq_one_letter_code
_entity_poly.pdbx_strand_id
1 'polypeptide(L)'
;MNFEMQKANMLADNIIALLKFVQKNYEVKNSFYSNPDKWYQIKLLMEEYKFKILAEELKRINRFIWDEKYTHYLVKQFRKGKSVIDEYVKNNYDDLFILTAKLYTLEKLCQSFYKEQVG
;
A
#
# COMPACT_ATOMS: atom_id res chain seq x y z
N MET A 1 17.32 -16.09 9.94
CA MET A 1 16.67 -14.91 9.32
C MET A 1 15.16 -15.14 9.37
N ASN A 2 14.39 -14.29 10.04
CA ASN A 2 12.95 -14.50 10.16
C ASN A 2 12.26 -14.03 8.86
N PHE A 3 11.78 -14.97 8.05
CA PHE A 3 11.21 -14.71 6.73
C PHE A 3 9.94 -13.86 6.79
N GLU A 4 9.08 -14.07 7.79
CA GLU A 4 7.86 -13.28 7.98
C GLU A 4 8.16 -11.83 8.32
N MET A 5 9.15 -11.61 9.18
CA MET A 5 9.65 -10.27 9.50
C MET A 5 10.15 -9.53 8.25
N GLN A 6 10.84 -10.23 7.33
CA GLN A 6 11.29 -9.62 6.08
C GLN A 6 10.15 -9.28 5.14
N LYS A 7 9.15 -10.15 5.00
CA LYS A 7 7.93 -9.83 4.24
C LYS A 7 7.25 -8.59 4.81
N ALA A 8 7.16 -8.47 6.14
CA ALA A 8 6.46 -7.35 6.77
C ALA A 8 7.20 -6.02 6.56
N ASN A 9 8.52 -6.03 6.70
CA ASN A 9 9.35 -4.88 6.37
C ASN A 9 9.26 -4.53 4.87
N MET A 10 9.26 -5.53 3.98
CA MET A 10 9.10 -5.31 2.54
C MET A 10 7.73 -4.72 2.19
N LEU A 11 6.66 -5.17 2.85
CA LEU A 11 5.33 -4.57 2.72
C LEU A 11 5.33 -3.11 3.17
N ALA A 12 5.87 -2.82 4.36
CA ALA A 12 5.97 -1.45 4.87
C ALA A 12 6.74 -0.53 3.91
N ASP A 13 7.88 -0.98 3.40
CA ASP A 13 8.70 -0.21 2.46
C ASP A 13 7.98 0.06 1.13
N ASN A 14 7.22 -0.92 0.61
CA ASN A 14 6.42 -0.73 -0.60
C ASN A 14 5.24 0.23 -0.38
N ILE A 15 4.62 0.24 0.80
CA ILE A 15 3.57 1.22 1.15
C ILE A 15 4.17 2.63 1.20
N ILE A 16 5.34 2.80 1.84
CA ILE A 16 6.06 4.09 1.88
C ILE A 16 6.47 4.54 0.47
N ALA A 17 6.94 3.62 -0.37
CA ALA A 17 7.28 3.92 -1.76
C ALA A 17 6.06 4.35 -2.58
N LEU A 18 4.90 3.73 -2.36
CA LEU A 18 3.63 4.13 -2.98
C LEU A 18 3.21 5.54 -2.54
N LEU A 19 3.27 5.85 -1.25
CA LEU A 19 2.97 7.19 -0.72
C LEU A 19 3.84 8.27 -1.37
N LYS A 20 5.15 8.05 -1.44
CA LYS A 20 6.09 8.97 -2.09
C LYS A 20 5.79 9.12 -3.57
N PHE A 21 5.42 8.03 -4.24
CA PHE A 21 5.08 8.05 -5.66
C PHE A 21 3.82 8.87 -5.93
N VAL A 22 2.76 8.70 -5.13
CA VAL A 22 1.53 9.50 -5.24
C VAL A 22 1.82 10.98 -4.97
N GLN A 23 2.55 11.29 -3.89
CA GLN A 23 2.91 12.67 -3.57
C GLN A 23 3.69 13.34 -4.71
N LYS A 24 4.68 12.65 -5.28
CA LYS A 24 5.47 13.18 -6.40
C LYS A 24 4.62 13.46 -7.64
N ASN A 25 3.67 12.58 -7.98
CA ASN A 25 2.81 12.76 -9.16
C ASN A 25 1.71 13.81 -8.93
N TYR A 26 1.35 14.09 -7.67
CA TYR A 26 0.49 15.20 -7.32
C TYR A 26 1.24 16.56 -7.40
N GLU A 27 2.46 16.65 -6.85
CA GLU A 27 3.25 17.89 -6.80
C GLU A 27 3.85 18.28 -8.14
N VAL A 28 4.54 17.32 -8.77
CA VAL A 28 5.06 17.48 -10.11
C VAL A 28 3.86 17.27 -10.99
N LYS A 29 3.20 18.35 -11.41
CA LYS A 29 2.21 18.38 -12.49
C LYS A 29 2.86 17.84 -13.76
N ASN A 30 3.16 16.54 -13.81
CA ASN A 30 3.77 15.86 -14.94
C ASN A 30 2.76 15.99 -16.07
N SER A 31 3.03 16.99 -16.89
CA SER A 31 2.20 17.44 -17.98
C SER A 31 2.09 16.32 -19.00
N PHE A 32 0.93 16.30 -19.66
CA PHE A 32 0.50 15.47 -20.79
C PHE A 32 -0.58 14.41 -20.53
N TYR A 33 -0.61 13.67 -19.40
CA TYR A 33 -1.56 12.54 -19.24
C TYR A 33 -2.14 12.31 -17.84
N SER A 34 -2.05 13.28 -16.94
CA SER A 34 -2.40 13.09 -15.54
C SER A 34 -3.39 14.16 -15.07
N ASN A 35 -4.63 13.76 -14.75
CA ASN A 35 -5.60 14.62 -14.09
C ASN A 35 -5.20 14.82 -12.61
N PRO A 36 -4.77 16.03 -12.20
CA PRO A 36 -4.27 16.28 -10.84
C PRO A 36 -5.29 15.98 -9.74
N ASP A 37 -6.59 16.17 -10.03
CA ASP A 37 -7.66 15.93 -9.06
C ASP A 37 -7.78 14.46 -8.71
N LYS A 38 -7.54 13.56 -9.69
CA LYS A 38 -7.57 12.12 -9.48
C LYS A 38 -6.40 11.65 -8.62
N TRP A 39 -5.21 12.23 -8.81
CA TRP A 39 -4.06 11.97 -7.94
C TRP A 39 -4.26 12.53 -6.54
N TYR A 40 -4.87 13.70 -6.43
CA TYR A 40 -5.24 14.27 -5.15
C TYR A 40 -6.24 13.39 -4.40
N GLN A 41 -7.24 12.83 -5.09
CA GLN A 41 -8.18 11.88 -4.50
C GLN A 41 -7.47 10.62 -3.97
N ILE A 42 -6.52 10.06 -4.73
CA ILE A 42 -5.70 8.93 -4.24
C ILE A 42 -4.95 9.31 -2.96
N LYS A 43 -4.35 10.51 -2.93
CA LYS A 43 -3.64 11.01 -1.74
C LYS A 43 -4.57 11.09 -0.53
N LEU A 44 -5.75 11.68 -0.70
CA LEU A 44 -6.76 11.80 0.37
C LEU A 44 -7.19 10.42 0.89
N LEU A 45 -7.44 9.45 -0.01
CA LEU A 45 -7.77 8.07 0.39
C LEU A 45 -6.63 7.45 1.22
N MET A 46 -5.37 7.64 0.82
CA MET A 46 -4.22 7.12 1.60
C MET A 46 -4.11 7.75 2.99
N GLU A 47 -4.47 9.03 3.12
CA GLU A 47 -4.52 9.75 4.41
C GLU A 47 -5.68 9.25 5.28
N GLU A 48 -6.87 9.12 4.71
CA GLU A 48 -8.08 8.60 5.37
C GLU A 48 -7.83 7.21 5.97
N TYR A 49 -7.24 6.30 5.17
CA TYR A 49 -6.89 4.95 5.59
C TYR A 49 -5.53 4.86 6.31
N LYS A 50 -4.91 5.99 6.63
CA LYS A 50 -3.70 6.09 7.47
C LYS A 50 -2.53 5.23 6.99
N PHE A 51 -2.30 5.16 5.67
CA PHE A 51 -1.27 4.30 5.06
C PHE A 51 0.12 4.53 5.65
N LYS A 52 0.48 5.79 5.91
CA LYS A 52 1.78 6.14 6.51
C LYS A 52 1.94 5.52 7.89
N ILE A 53 0.94 5.70 8.76
CA ILE A 53 0.95 5.17 10.13
C ILE A 53 1.01 3.64 10.09
N LEU A 54 0.21 3.00 9.23
CA LEU A 54 0.21 1.54 9.08
C LEU A 54 1.59 1.00 8.67
N ALA A 55 2.26 1.66 7.71
CA ALA A 55 3.57 1.24 7.24
C ALA A 55 4.67 1.45 8.29
N GLU A 56 4.69 2.62 8.93
CA GLU A 56 5.65 2.93 10.01
C GLU A 56 5.48 1.96 11.18
N GLU A 57 4.24 1.64 11.54
CA GLU A 57 3.93 0.70 12.61
C GLU A 57 4.32 -0.73 12.24
N LEU A 58 3.99 -1.19 11.02
CA LEU A 58 4.41 -2.50 10.50
C LEU A 58 5.93 -2.67 10.59
N LYS A 59 6.68 -1.63 10.23
CA LYS A 59 8.14 -1.61 10.29
C LYS A 59 8.67 -1.57 11.72
N ARG A 60 8.00 -0.82 12.61
CA ARG A 60 8.39 -0.66 14.02
C ARG A 60 8.25 -1.98 14.79
N ILE A 61 7.10 -2.63 14.70
CA ILE A 61 6.81 -3.85 15.46
C ILE A 61 7.64 -5.04 14.94
N ASN A 62 7.99 -5.05 13.65
CA ASN A 62 8.79 -6.09 13.01
C ASN A 62 10.26 -5.71 12.80
N ARG A 63 10.78 -4.76 13.58
CA ARG A 63 12.18 -4.30 13.43
C ARG A 63 13.19 -5.32 13.96
N PHE A 64 12.86 -5.96 15.07
CA PHE A 64 13.77 -6.83 15.83
C PHE A 64 13.21 -8.22 16.08
N ILE A 65 11.89 -8.34 16.24
CA ILE A 65 11.17 -9.57 16.51
C ILE A 65 9.93 -9.65 15.62
N TRP A 66 9.39 -10.85 15.43
CA TRP A 66 8.14 -11.06 14.71
C TRP A 66 6.95 -10.95 15.66
N ASP A 67 6.03 -10.01 15.38
CA ASP A 67 4.74 -9.90 16.08
C ASP A 67 3.62 -10.30 15.12
N GLU A 68 3.30 -11.59 15.12
CA GLU A 68 2.34 -12.19 14.21
C GLU A 68 0.94 -11.54 14.31
N LYS A 69 0.38 -11.56 15.51
CA LYS A 69 -1.00 -11.12 15.76
C LYS A 69 -1.17 -9.66 15.37
N TYR A 70 -0.24 -8.79 15.77
CA TYR A 70 -0.37 -7.38 15.46
C TYR A 70 -0.06 -7.10 13.98
N THR A 71 0.88 -7.81 13.37
CA THR A 71 1.15 -7.72 11.93
C THR A 71 -0.08 -8.07 11.11
N HIS A 72 -0.73 -9.21 11.35
CA HIS A 72 -1.94 -9.58 10.59
C HIS A 72 -3.07 -8.56 10.75
N TYR A 73 -3.20 -7.97 11.94
CA TYR A 73 -4.15 -6.88 12.16
C TYR A 73 -3.83 -5.66 11.29
N LEU A 74 -2.58 -5.19 11.27
CA LEU A 74 -2.17 -4.04 10.47
C LEU A 74 -2.31 -4.31 8.97
N VAL A 75 -1.91 -5.50 8.50
CA VAL A 75 -2.10 -5.94 7.11
C VAL A 75 -3.59 -5.94 6.75
N LYS A 76 -4.46 -6.44 7.62
CA LYS A 76 -5.91 -6.44 7.39
C LYS A 76 -6.46 -5.02 7.25
N GLN A 77 -6.02 -4.07 8.08
CA GLN A 77 -6.47 -2.67 7.95
C GLN A 77 -5.95 -2.03 6.66
N PHE A 78 -4.69 -2.27 6.30
CA PHE A 78 -4.11 -1.77 5.06
C PHE A 78 -4.89 -2.28 3.83
N ARG A 79 -5.22 -3.58 3.80
CA ARG A 79 -5.99 -4.17 2.69
C ARG A 79 -7.36 -3.51 2.48
N LYS A 80 -8.05 -3.08 3.54
CA LYS A 80 -9.34 -2.37 3.43
C LYS A 80 -9.20 -1.05 2.69
N GLY A 81 -8.20 -0.25 3.04
CA GLY A 81 -7.96 1.01 2.35
C GLY A 81 -7.47 0.79 0.92
N LYS A 82 -6.61 -0.22 0.73
CA LYS A 82 -6.13 -0.60 -0.59
C LYS A 82 -7.27 -1.01 -1.53
N SER A 83 -8.26 -1.78 -1.07
CA SER A 83 -9.38 -2.18 -1.94
C SER A 83 -10.20 -0.99 -2.44
N VAL A 84 -10.38 0.04 -1.63
CA VAL A 84 -11.06 1.28 -2.05
C VAL A 84 -10.23 2.04 -3.09
N ILE A 85 -8.91 2.09 -2.90
CA ILE A 85 -7.99 2.68 -3.88
C ILE A 85 -7.98 1.87 -5.20
N ASP A 86 -7.97 0.54 -5.13
CA ASP A 86 -8.01 -0.33 -6.32
C ASP A 86 -9.27 -0.06 -7.14
N GLU A 87 -10.43 0.04 -6.50
CA GLU A 87 -11.70 0.34 -7.15
C GLU A 87 -11.67 1.73 -7.81
N TYR A 88 -11.18 2.73 -7.10
CA TYR A 88 -11.06 4.08 -7.65
C TYR A 88 -10.12 4.13 -8.87
N VAL A 89 -8.96 3.45 -8.81
CA VAL A 89 -8.02 3.34 -9.94
C VAL A 89 -8.67 2.63 -11.11
N LYS A 90 -9.41 1.54 -10.87
CA LYS A 90 -10.12 0.81 -11.93
C LYS A 90 -11.15 1.67 -12.64
N ASN A 91 -11.90 2.49 -11.89
CA ASN A 91 -12.91 3.39 -12.44
C ASN A 91 -12.30 4.63 -13.14
N ASN A 92 -10.99 4.85 -12.98
CA ASN A 92 -10.26 5.99 -13.53
C ASN A 92 -8.98 5.53 -14.25
N TYR A 93 -9.07 4.38 -14.93
CA TYR A 93 -7.90 3.68 -15.45
C TYR A 93 -7.04 4.55 -16.38
N ASP A 94 -7.64 5.29 -17.29
CA ASP A 94 -6.88 6.08 -18.28
C ASP A 94 -5.91 7.09 -17.65
N ASP A 95 -6.27 7.66 -16.49
CA ASP A 95 -5.44 8.62 -15.76
C ASP A 95 -4.51 7.96 -14.73
N LEU A 96 -4.87 6.78 -14.25
CA LEU A 96 -4.25 6.15 -13.08
C LEU A 96 -3.64 4.77 -13.35
N PHE A 97 -3.57 4.33 -14.62
CA PHE A 97 -3.09 2.99 -14.99
C PHE A 97 -1.71 2.68 -14.42
N ILE A 98 -0.85 3.70 -14.24
CA ILE A 98 0.50 3.55 -13.68
C ILE A 98 0.51 3.04 -12.22
N LEU A 99 -0.59 3.20 -11.47
CA LEU A 99 -0.73 2.69 -10.11
C LEU A 99 -1.01 1.18 -10.07
N THR A 100 -1.54 0.60 -11.14
CA THR A 100 -2.02 -0.80 -11.16
C THR A 100 -0.93 -1.80 -10.81
N ALA A 101 0.27 -1.68 -11.39
CA ALA A 101 1.39 -2.58 -11.11
C ALA A 101 1.87 -2.49 -9.64
N LYS A 102 1.87 -1.28 -9.07
CA LYS A 102 2.25 -1.05 -7.66
C LYS A 102 1.22 -1.66 -6.70
N LEU A 103 -0.07 -1.45 -6.99
CA LEU A 103 -1.16 -2.01 -6.22
C LEU A 103 -1.21 -3.54 -6.32
N TYR A 104 -0.95 -4.10 -7.50
CA TYR A 104 -0.81 -5.55 -7.68
C TYR A 104 0.31 -6.13 -6.82
N THR A 105 1.47 -5.48 -6.79
CA THR A 105 2.63 -5.91 -5.98
C THR A 105 2.28 -5.92 -4.49
N LEU A 106 1.62 -4.86 -4.01
CA LEU A 106 1.15 -4.75 -2.64
C LEU A 106 0.10 -5.82 -2.30
N GLU A 107 -0.78 -6.18 -3.24
CA GLU A 107 -1.74 -7.26 -3.03
C GLU A 107 -1.03 -8.59 -2.83
N LYS A 108 -0.02 -8.90 -3.65
CA LYS A 108 0.76 -10.14 -3.51
C LYS A 108 1.50 -10.22 -2.19
N LEU A 109 2.06 -9.10 -1.74
CA LEU A 109 2.67 -8.99 -0.42
C LEU A 109 1.65 -9.24 0.69
N CYS A 110 0.49 -8.59 0.63
CA CYS A 110 -0.58 -8.78 1.60
C CYS A 110 -1.07 -10.24 1.65
N GLN A 111 -1.25 -10.88 0.49
CA GLN A 111 -1.70 -12.27 0.39
C GLN A 111 -0.69 -13.26 0.99
N SER A 112 0.60 -12.93 0.99
CA SER A 112 1.63 -13.80 1.56
C SER A 112 1.50 -14.01 3.08
N PHE A 113 0.69 -13.19 3.78
CA PHE A 113 0.37 -13.32 5.20
C PHE A 113 -0.93 -14.10 5.48
N TYR A 114 -1.64 -14.56 4.46
CA TYR A 114 -2.89 -15.33 4.64
C TYR A 114 -2.81 -16.72 4.01
N LYS A 115 -1.66 -17.10 3.46
CA LYS A 115 -1.42 -18.43 2.91
C LYS A 115 -0.86 -19.38 3.96
N GLU A 116 -1.70 -19.76 4.93
CA GLU A 116 -1.57 -20.99 5.74
C GLU A 116 -2.95 -21.54 6.17
N GLN A 117 -3.91 -21.59 5.23
CA GLN A 117 -5.10 -22.45 5.35
C GLN A 117 -5.44 -23.06 4.00
N VAL A 118 -4.52 -23.88 3.47
CA VAL A 118 -4.84 -24.91 2.47
C VAL A 118 -3.94 -26.11 2.79
N GLY A 119 -4.54 -27.16 3.37
CA GLY A 119 -3.89 -28.41 3.74
C GLY A 119 -4.23 -28.85 5.16
#